data_AF-A0A3B4FRB4-F1
#
_entry.id   AF-A0A3B4FRB4-F1
#
_cell.length_a   1.000
_cell.length_b   1.000
_cell.length_c   1.000
_cell.angle_alpha   90.00
_cell.angle_beta   90.00
_cell.angle_gamma   90.00
#
_symmetry.space_group_name_H-M   'P 1'
#
loop_
_entity.id
_entity.type
_entity.pdbx_description
1 polymer ?
#
loop_
_entity_poly.entity_id
_entity_poly.type
_entity_poly.pdbx_seq_one_letter_code
_entity_poly.pdbx_strand_id
1 'polypeptide(L)'
;MKIAAFNGKNLGHKKVHDKSVIKHLTKVIIILPLQQKCSTPPSHLNIKNCISVVDDLVLIPVHTKPEDSLKELDELHDVVEDIRKKWKNDNIMLLGDFNADGRYLSKKKKEKIRICSSSYNWLIDDNVDTTASNKNDNTYDRIVVYGQTMLNAIVPNSAKSFNFQQEFDLTDEEALGISDHYPVEVELKTKDAVTYYTYYTEHSY
;
A
#
# COMPACT_ATOMS: atom_id res chain seq x y z
N MET A 1 2.15 10.09 -7.13
CA MET A 1 0.94 9.25 -7.31
C MET A 1 0.77 8.42 -6.06
N LYS A 2 -0.41 8.39 -5.44
CA LYS A 2 -0.66 7.62 -4.22
C LYS A 2 -1.37 6.31 -4.55
N ILE A 3 -0.92 5.21 -3.93
CA ILE A 3 -1.47 3.86 -4.08
C ILE A 3 -1.82 3.35 -2.68
N ALA A 4 -2.98 2.72 -2.54
CA ALA A 4 -3.40 2.11 -1.30
C ALA A 4 -4.07 0.76 -1.57
N ALA A 5 -3.84 -0.20 -0.67
CA ALA A 5 -4.60 -1.43 -0.58
C ALA A 5 -5.45 -1.38 0.68
N PHE A 6 -6.70 -1.83 0.58
CA PHE A 6 -7.62 -1.86 1.70
C PHE A 6 -8.46 -3.12 1.65
N ASN A 7 -8.31 -3.97 2.66
CA ASN A 7 -9.20 -5.10 2.86
C ASN A 7 -10.56 -4.58 3.38
N GLY A 8 -11.50 -4.35 2.46
CA GLY A 8 -12.87 -3.99 2.79
C GLY A 8 -13.66 -5.23 3.21
N LYS A 9 -13.90 -5.40 4.51
CA LYS A 9 -14.66 -6.55 5.03
C LYS A 9 -16.07 -6.63 4.42
N ASN A 10 -16.41 -7.79 3.84
CA ASN A 10 -17.74 -8.25 3.41
C ASN A 10 -18.78 -7.13 3.24
N LEU A 11 -18.89 -6.56 2.04
CA LEU A 11 -19.95 -5.63 1.64
C LEU A 11 -21.30 -6.37 1.54
N GLY A 12 -21.80 -6.88 2.66
CA GLY A 12 -23.11 -7.50 2.76
C GLY A 12 -24.23 -6.45 2.77
N HIS A 13 -25.46 -6.88 2.46
CA HIS A 13 -26.68 -6.03 2.41
C HIS A 13 -26.83 -5.07 3.61
N LYS A 14 -26.42 -5.48 4.81
CA LYS A 14 -26.45 -4.63 6.02
C LYS A 14 -25.51 -3.41 5.94
N LYS A 15 -24.28 -3.57 5.43
CA LYS A 15 -23.28 -2.48 5.37
C LYS A 15 -23.59 -1.46 4.28
N VAL A 16 -24.08 -1.92 3.13
CA VAL A 16 -24.40 -1.01 2.00
C VAL A 16 -25.64 -0.13 2.24
N HIS A 17 -26.42 -0.42 3.28
CA HIS A 17 -27.56 0.39 3.70
C HIS A 17 -27.30 1.20 4.98
N ASP A 18 -26.17 0.97 5.64
CA ASP A 18 -25.72 1.82 6.74
C ASP A 18 -25.08 3.09 6.18
N LYS A 19 -25.78 4.22 6.35
CA LYS A 19 -25.33 5.52 5.84
C LYS A 19 -24.03 6.01 6.50
N SER A 20 -23.76 5.62 7.75
CA SER A 20 -22.51 5.97 8.44
C SER A 20 -21.35 5.17 7.85
N VAL A 21 -21.53 3.86 7.66
CA VAL A 21 -20.52 3.00 7.03
C VAL A 21 -20.22 3.48 5.61
N ILE A 22 -21.25 3.75 4.80
CA ILE A 22 -21.05 4.27 3.43
C ILE A 22 -20.34 5.62 3.44
N LYS A 23 -20.69 6.54 4.33
CA LYS A 23 -20.03 7.85 4.45
C LYS A 23 -18.54 7.70 4.74
N HIS A 24 -18.17 6.86 5.72
CA HIS A 24 -16.76 6.67 6.10
C HIS A 24 -15.98 5.83 5.11
N LEU A 25 -16.58 4.77 4.55
CA LEU A 25 -15.99 3.99 3.47
C LEU A 25 -15.72 4.88 2.24
N THR A 26 -16.67 5.76 1.91
CA THR A 26 -16.50 6.75 0.86
C THR A 26 -15.36 7.72 1.20
N LYS A 27 -15.25 8.19 2.45
CA LYS A 27 -14.09 9.00 2.88
C LYS A 27 -12.78 8.23 2.76
N VAL A 28 -12.68 6.97 3.17
CA VAL A 28 -11.47 6.15 3.00
C VAL A 28 -11.13 6.03 1.52
N ILE A 29 -12.09 5.66 0.68
CA ILE A 29 -11.90 5.46 -0.76
C ILE A 29 -11.63 6.77 -1.51
N ILE A 30 -12.14 7.91 -1.05
CA ILE A 30 -11.96 9.23 -1.70
C ILE A 30 -10.73 9.98 -1.16
N ILE A 31 -10.43 9.90 0.13
CA ILE A 31 -9.31 10.61 0.75
C ILE A 31 -7.98 9.95 0.38
N LEU A 32 -7.92 8.62 0.28
CA LEU A 32 -6.69 7.92 -0.14
C LEU A 32 -6.21 8.35 -1.54
N PRO A 33 -7.06 8.52 -2.57
CA PRO A 33 -6.66 9.07 -3.87
C PRO A 33 -6.53 10.59 -3.91
N LEU A 34 -7.35 11.36 -3.17
CA LEU A 34 -7.37 12.83 -3.25
C LEU A 34 -6.23 13.54 -2.51
N GLN A 35 -5.41 12.82 -1.74
CA GLN A 35 -4.15 13.36 -1.22
C GLN A 35 -3.06 13.54 -2.31
N GLN A 36 -3.38 13.34 -3.60
CA GLN A 36 -2.59 13.89 -4.72
C GLN A 36 -2.64 15.43 -4.74
N LYS A 37 -2.09 16.09 -3.72
CA LYS A 37 -1.62 17.46 -3.87
C LYS A 37 -0.30 17.39 -4.64
N CYS A 38 -0.36 17.39 -5.97
CA CYS A 38 0.78 17.89 -6.74
C CYS A 38 1.04 19.32 -6.23
N SER A 39 2.23 19.55 -5.67
CA SER A 39 2.62 20.82 -5.06
C SER A 39 2.30 21.98 -6.01
N THR A 40 1.31 22.81 -5.66
CA THR A 40 0.97 24.01 -6.44
C THR A 40 1.95 25.14 -6.10
N PRO A 41 2.73 25.70 -7.06
CA PRO A 41 3.08 27.11 -7.01
C PRO A 41 1.84 27.95 -7.42
N PRO A 42 1.78 29.25 -7.07
CA PRO A 42 0.54 30.00 -7.16
C PRO A 42 0.14 30.30 -8.61
N SER A 43 -1.17 30.21 -8.81
CA SER A 43 -1.99 30.79 -9.87
C SER A 43 -1.58 30.51 -11.32
N HIS A 44 -2.34 29.60 -11.94
CA HIS A 44 -3.14 29.78 -13.15
C HIS A 44 -3.17 28.45 -13.90
N LEU A 45 -4.32 27.76 -13.78
CA LEU A 45 -4.84 26.75 -14.68
C LEU A 45 -3.82 25.76 -15.27
N ASN A 46 -3.65 24.60 -14.63
CA ASN A 46 -3.57 23.32 -15.32
C ASN A 46 -3.62 22.18 -14.28
N ILE A 47 -4.61 21.31 -14.40
CA ILE A 47 -4.58 19.99 -13.78
C ILE A 47 -3.44 19.25 -14.49
N LYS A 48 -2.23 19.37 -13.96
CA LYS A 48 -1.09 18.61 -14.48
C LYS A 48 -1.36 17.14 -14.18
N ASN A 49 -1.43 16.32 -15.23
CA ASN A 49 -1.35 14.88 -15.10
C ASN A 49 -0.13 14.55 -14.24
N CYS A 50 -0.34 14.12 -12.99
CA CYS A 50 0.73 13.70 -12.10
C CYS A 50 1.26 12.34 -12.60
N ILE A 51 2.09 12.37 -13.65
CA ILE A 51 2.69 11.19 -14.27
C ILE A 51 3.75 10.64 -13.29
N SER A 52 3.60 9.37 -12.92
CA SER A 52 4.58 8.62 -12.13
C SER A 52 5.95 8.60 -12.84
N VAL A 53 7.04 8.52 -12.09
CA VAL A 53 8.38 8.29 -12.68
C VAL A 53 8.54 6.90 -13.30
N VAL A 54 7.63 5.99 -12.94
CA VAL A 54 7.54 4.64 -13.51
C VAL A 54 6.42 4.62 -14.53
N ASP A 55 6.78 4.28 -15.77
CA ASP A 55 5.83 3.95 -16.82
C ASP A 55 5.48 2.43 -16.72
N ASP A 56 4.24 2.05 -17.06
CA ASP A 56 3.75 0.66 -17.05
C ASP A 56 3.88 -0.10 -15.71
N LEU A 57 3.20 0.38 -14.66
CA LEU A 57 3.16 -0.29 -13.34
C LEU A 57 2.25 -1.53 -13.35
N VAL A 58 2.76 -2.66 -12.83
CA VAL A 58 1.98 -3.87 -12.53
C VAL A 58 1.64 -3.93 -11.05
N LEU A 59 0.33 -4.06 -10.74
CA LEU A 59 -0.17 -4.27 -9.38
C LEU A 59 -0.65 -5.71 -9.22
N ILE A 60 -0.17 -6.39 -8.18
CA ILE A 60 -0.60 -7.73 -7.78
C ILE A 60 -1.35 -7.61 -6.45
N PRO A 61 -2.70 -7.56 -6.45
CA PRO A 61 -3.46 -7.58 -5.22
C PRO A 61 -3.38 -8.96 -4.57
N VAL A 62 -3.09 -9.02 -3.28
CA VAL A 62 -2.96 -10.27 -2.52
C VAL A 62 -3.89 -10.23 -1.32
N HIS A 63 -4.63 -11.30 -1.13
CA HIS A 63 -5.33 -11.60 0.12
C HIS A 63 -5.11 -13.08 0.39
N THR A 64 -4.16 -13.37 1.27
CA THR A 64 -3.80 -14.77 1.53
C THR A 64 -4.82 -15.44 2.44
N LYS A 65 -4.94 -16.76 2.34
CA LYS A 65 -5.62 -17.51 3.39
C LYS A 65 -4.72 -17.56 4.64
N PRO A 66 -5.21 -17.15 5.83
CA PRO A 66 -4.35 -17.01 7.02
C PRO A 66 -3.55 -18.28 7.37
N GLU A 67 -4.17 -19.45 7.27
CA GLU A 67 -3.52 -20.73 7.60
C GLU A 67 -2.47 -21.17 6.56
N ASP A 68 -2.56 -20.65 5.33
CA ASP A 68 -1.68 -21.01 4.20
C ASP A 68 -0.71 -19.87 3.82
N SER A 69 -0.69 -18.77 4.59
CA SER A 69 0.11 -17.55 4.32
C SER A 69 1.57 -17.83 3.98
N LEU A 70 2.25 -18.73 4.70
CA LEU A 70 3.64 -19.07 4.40
C LEU A 70 3.82 -19.59 2.97
N LYS A 71 2.91 -20.47 2.52
CA LYS A 71 3.00 -21.11 1.22
C LYS A 71 2.58 -20.14 0.11
N GLU A 72 1.44 -19.47 0.28
CA GLU A 72 0.93 -18.53 -0.73
C GLU A 72 1.91 -17.38 -0.97
N LEU A 73 2.51 -16.83 0.08
CA LEU A 73 3.52 -15.78 -0.05
C LEU A 73 4.81 -16.26 -0.74
N ASP A 74 5.19 -17.52 -0.54
CA ASP A 74 6.37 -18.07 -1.22
C ASP A 74 6.13 -18.25 -2.72
N GLU A 75 4.93 -18.71 -3.09
CA GLU A 75 4.50 -18.91 -4.49
C GLU A 75 4.32 -17.59 -5.26
N LEU A 76 4.18 -16.44 -4.57
CA LEU A 76 4.16 -15.12 -5.23
C LEU A 76 5.43 -14.84 -6.03
N HIS A 77 6.57 -15.44 -5.67
CA HIS A 77 7.78 -15.35 -6.48
C HIS A 77 7.57 -15.91 -7.89
N ASP A 78 6.87 -17.04 -8.01
CA ASP A 78 6.63 -17.69 -9.29
C ASP A 78 5.68 -16.84 -10.17
N VAL A 79 4.68 -16.21 -9.53
CA VAL A 79 3.79 -15.23 -10.21
C VAL A 79 4.58 -14.05 -10.76
N VAL A 80 5.52 -13.50 -9.97
CA VAL A 80 6.39 -12.40 -10.40
C VAL A 80 7.26 -12.82 -11.59
N GLU A 81 7.91 -13.98 -11.53
CA GLU A 81 8.74 -14.48 -12.64
C GLU A 81 7.92 -14.69 -13.92
N ASP A 82 6.70 -15.21 -13.83
CA ASP A 82 5.80 -15.37 -14.97
C ASP A 82 5.40 -14.04 -15.60
N ILE A 83 5.07 -13.02 -14.79
CA ILE A 83 4.77 -11.66 -15.26
C ILE A 83 5.97 -11.07 -15.96
N ARG A 84 7.16 -11.14 -15.34
CA ARG A 84 8.42 -10.63 -15.93
C ARG A 84 8.69 -11.30 -17.27
N LYS A 85 8.53 -12.61 -17.37
CA LYS A 85 8.74 -13.36 -18.62
C LYS A 85 7.74 -12.98 -19.70
N LYS A 86 6.45 -12.85 -19.35
CA LYS A 86 5.34 -12.63 -20.29
C LYS A 86 5.24 -11.19 -20.77
N TRP A 87 5.39 -10.23 -19.85
CA TRP A 87 5.19 -8.81 -20.13
C TRP A 87 6.49 -8.03 -20.27
N LYS A 88 7.65 -8.67 -20.02
CA LYS A 88 8.97 -8.03 -20.10
C LYS A 88 9.03 -6.77 -19.22
N ASN A 89 8.42 -6.87 -18.04
CA ASN A 89 8.20 -5.76 -17.15
C ASN A 89 8.60 -6.13 -15.72
N ASP A 90 9.51 -5.34 -15.15
CA ASP A 90 10.01 -5.48 -13.77
C ASP A 90 9.39 -4.45 -12.80
N ASN A 91 8.54 -3.54 -13.30
CA ASN A 91 7.86 -2.52 -12.51
C ASN A 91 6.66 -3.12 -11.77
N ILE A 92 6.93 -3.95 -10.76
CA ILE A 92 5.92 -4.77 -10.07
C ILE A 92 5.80 -4.33 -8.60
N MET A 93 4.56 -4.17 -8.15
CA MET A 93 4.19 -3.96 -6.76
C MET A 93 3.14 -4.99 -6.33
N LEU A 94 3.42 -5.71 -5.24
CA LEU A 94 2.50 -6.60 -4.56
C LEU A 94 1.93 -5.89 -3.34
N LEU A 95 0.62 -5.96 -3.13
CA LEU A 95 -0.03 -5.23 -2.04
C LEU A 95 -1.35 -5.87 -1.58
N GLY A 96 -1.62 -5.79 -0.28
CA GLY A 96 -2.86 -6.26 0.33
C GLY A 96 -2.63 -7.02 1.63
N ASP A 97 -3.63 -7.79 2.04
CA ASP A 97 -3.62 -8.56 3.28
C ASP A 97 -2.82 -9.86 3.09
N PHE A 98 -1.56 -9.83 3.53
CA PHE A 98 -0.66 -10.96 3.39
C PHE A 98 -0.76 -11.94 4.57
N ASN A 99 -1.52 -11.58 5.62
CA ASN A 99 -1.47 -12.27 6.92
C ASN A 99 -0.01 -12.48 7.42
N ALA A 100 0.86 -11.49 7.15
CA ALA A 100 2.32 -11.63 7.28
C ALA A 100 2.88 -11.35 8.69
N ASP A 101 2.15 -11.72 9.73
CA ASP A 101 2.57 -11.55 11.13
C ASP A 101 1.79 -12.45 12.11
N GLY A 102 2.04 -12.27 13.41
CA GLY A 102 1.28 -12.84 14.50
C GLY A 102 1.29 -14.36 14.49
N ARG A 103 0.11 -14.95 14.72
CA ARG A 103 -0.05 -16.40 14.75
C ARG A 103 0.08 -17.08 13.38
N TYR A 104 -0.07 -16.33 12.29
CA TYR A 104 -0.10 -16.87 10.93
C TYR A 104 1.32 -17.02 10.37
N LEU A 105 2.17 -16.01 10.57
CA LEU A 105 3.52 -16.00 10.04
C LEU A 105 4.53 -15.45 11.05
N SER A 106 5.33 -16.34 11.64
CA SER A 106 6.45 -15.92 12.49
C SER A 106 7.61 -15.36 11.67
N LYS A 107 8.41 -14.47 12.26
CA LYS A 107 9.62 -13.88 11.64
C LYS A 107 10.55 -14.93 11.00
N LYS A 108 10.82 -16.03 11.72
CA LYS A 108 11.65 -17.15 11.23
C LYS A 108 11.05 -17.87 10.00
N LYS A 109 9.72 -17.94 9.90
CA LYS A 109 9.04 -18.50 8.72
C LYS A 109 9.10 -17.51 7.57
N LYS A 110 8.84 -16.23 7.83
CA LYS A 110 8.91 -15.14 6.86
C LYS A 110 10.26 -15.06 6.15
N GLU A 111 11.35 -15.15 6.90
CA GLU A 111 12.73 -15.12 6.35
C GLU A 111 13.03 -16.22 5.32
N LYS A 112 12.21 -17.28 5.24
CA LYS A 112 12.39 -18.37 4.27
C LYS A 112 11.63 -18.16 2.96
N ILE A 113 10.75 -17.17 2.92
CA ILE A 113 9.90 -16.89 1.77
C ILE A 113 10.75 -16.24 0.67
N ARG A 114 10.61 -16.69 -0.57
CA ARG A 114 11.40 -16.17 -1.72
C ARG A 114 11.21 -14.67 -1.97
N ILE A 115 10.03 -14.12 -1.68
CA ILE A 115 9.78 -12.67 -1.76
C ILE A 115 10.40 -11.86 -0.60
N CYS A 116 11.16 -12.49 0.32
CA CYS A 116 12.04 -11.83 1.29
C CYS A 116 13.51 -11.79 0.86
N SER A 117 13.82 -12.26 -0.36
CA SER A 117 15.16 -12.10 -0.95
C SER A 117 15.46 -10.65 -1.31
N SER A 118 16.74 -10.34 -1.58
CA SER A 118 17.22 -8.98 -1.90
C SER A 118 16.63 -8.35 -3.15
N SER A 119 15.91 -9.13 -3.98
CA SER A 119 15.20 -8.59 -5.16
C SER A 119 13.90 -7.88 -4.79
N TYR A 120 13.43 -8.04 -3.55
CA TYR A 120 12.15 -7.53 -3.07
C TYR A 120 12.37 -6.54 -1.93
N ASN A 121 11.60 -5.47 -1.92
CA ASN A 121 11.67 -4.45 -0.89
C ASN A 121 10.31 -4.33 -0.22
N TRP A 122 10.24 -4.75 1.04
CA TRP A 122 9.05 -4.63 1.88
C TRP A 122 8.98 -3.21 2.42
N LEU A 123 7.93 -2.48 2.07
CA LEU A 123 7.80 -1.05 2.38
C LEU A 123 7.03 -0.79 3.68
N ILE A 124 6.22 -1.75 4.13
CA ILE A 124 5.56 -1.72 5.44
C ILE A 124 6.41 -2.56 6.41
N ASP A 125 7.02 -1.88 7.38
CA ASP A 125 7.90 -2.49 8.39
C ASP A 125 7.14 -3.47 9.30
N ASP A 126 7.86 -4.44 9.88
CA ASP A 126 7.30 -5.53 10.71
C ASP A 126 6.69 -5.08 12.05
N ASN A 127 6.76 -3.79 12.37
CA ASN A 127 6.25 -3.20 13.61
C ASN A 127 5.12 -2.19 13.36
N VAL A 128 4.52 -2.20 12.17
CA VAL A 128 3.43 -1.30 11.80
C VAL A 128 2.10 -2.00 12.02
N ASP A 129 1.31 -1.51 12.97
CA ASP A 129 -0.05 -2.04 13.17
C ASP A 129 -0.93 -1.73 11.95
N THR A 130 -1.51 -2.80 11.41
CA THR A 130 -2.42 -2.77 10.25
C THR A 130 -3.82 -3.24 10.61
N THR A 131 -4.13 -3.42 11.89
CA THR A 131 -5.42 -3.93 12.36
C THR A 131 -6.24 -2.85 13.07
N ALA A 132 -7.54 -2.78 12.81
CA ALA A 132 -8.45 -1.87 13.51
C ALA A 132 -8.90 -2.42 14.88
N SER A 133 -8.02 -3.17 15.55
CA SER A 133 -8.32 -3.90 16.79
C SER A 133 -7.33 -3.52 17.88
N ASN A 134 -7.82 -2.89 18.94
CA ASN A 134 -7.03 -2.48 20.12
C ASN A 134 -6.49 -3.64 20.98
N LYS A 135 -6.56 -4.88 20.50
CA LYS A 135 -6.13 -6.09 21.22
C LYS A 135 -4.83 -6.70 20.69
N ASN A 136 -4.28 -6.13 19.63
CA ASN A 136 -3.08 -6.61 18.94
C ASN A 136 -2.46 -5.46 18.12
N ASP A 137 -1.29 -5.70 17.57
CA ASP A 137 -0.52 -4.76 16.75
C ASP A 137 0.05 -5.45 15.49
N ASN A 138 -0.66 -6.43 14.94
CA ASN A 138 -0.13 -7.27 13.87
C ASN A 138 0.05 -6.50 12.54
N THR A 139 1.13 -6.83 11.83
CA THR A 139 1.46 -6.31 10.50
C THR A 139 1.01 -7.27 9.39
N TYR A 140 -0.30 -7.46 9.23
CA TYR A 140 -0.88 -8.34 8.22
C TYR A 140 -0.81 -7.76 6.81
N ASP A 141 -1.19 -6.51 6.63
CA ASP A 141 -1.23 -5.84 5.33
C ASP A 141 0.15 -5.33 4.94
N ARG A 142 0.53 -5.54 3.67
CA ARG A 142 1.89 -5.27 3.19
C ARG A 142 1.88 -4.60 1.82
N ILE A 143 2.97 -3.88 1.56
CA ILE A 143 3.34 -3.39 0.24
C ILE A 143 4.77 -3.86 -0.02
N VAL A 144 5.00 -4.55 -1.11
CA VAL A 144 6.30 -5.08 -1.53
C VAL A 144 6.56 -4.69 -2.97
N VAL A 145 7.74 -4.18 -3.27
CA VAL A 145 8.13 -3.82 -4.65
C VAL A 145 9.31 -4.64 -5.14
N TYR A 146 9.30 -4.96 -6.44
CA TYR A 146 10.35 -5.72 -7.10
C TYR A 146 11.42 -4.79 -7.70
N GLY A 147 12.69 -5.06 -7.38
CA GLY A 147 13.85 -4.40 -7.98
C GLY A 147 14.10 -2.97 -7.50
N GLN A 148 15.30 -2.47 -7.83
CA GLN A 148 15.76 -1.15 -7.39
C GLN A 148 15.02 0.00 -8.10
N THR A 149 14.56 -0.21 -9.34
CA THR A 149 13.80 0.80 -10.09
C THR A 149 12.52 1.20 -9.35
N MET A 150 11.73 0.22 -8.91
CA MET A 150 10.52 0.50 -8.13
C MET A 150 10.84 1.07 -6.76
N LEU A 151 11.86 0.57 -6.06
CA LEU A 151 12.27 1.13 -4.78
C LEU A 151 12.66 2.62 -4.92
N ASN A 152 13.43 2.96 -5.94
CA ASN A 152 13.85 4.35 -6.22
C ASN A 152 12.68 5.26 -6.60
N ALA A 153 11.58 4.69 -7.11
CA ALA A 153 10.37 5.42 -7.43
C ALA A 153 9.52 5.76 -6.20
N ILE A 154 9.75 5.12 -5.06
CA ILE A 154 9.02 5.42 -3.82
C ILE A 154 9.47 6.77 -3.25
N VAL A 155 8.50 7.60 -2.83
CA VAL A 155 8.78 8.78 -1.99
C VAL A 155 9.24 8.27 -0.63
N PRO A 156 10.46 8.63 -0.15
CA PRO A 156 10.97 8.14 1.12
C PRO A 156 10.00 8.34 2.27
N ASN A 157 9.85 7.33 3.13
CA ASN A 157 8.97 7.33 4.31
C ASN A 157 7.47 7.55 4.02
N SER A 158 7.02 7.40 2.77
CA SER A 158 5.60 7.53 2.41
C SER A 158 4.77 6.27 2.70
N ALA A 159 5.42 5.11 2.79
CA ALA A 159 4.74 3.85 3.04
C ALA A 159 4.29 3.76 4.51
N LYS A 160 2.98 3.58 4.75
CA LYS A 160 2.41 3.54 6.10
C LYS A 160 1.04 2.87 6.15
N SER A 161 0.60 2.56 7.36
CA SER A 161 -0.78 2.21 7.68
C SER A 161 -1.60 3.49 7.89
N PHE A 162 -2.85 3.52 7.39
CA PHE A 162 -3.79 4.62 7.57
C PHE A 162 -4.81 4.26 8.65
N ASN A 163 -4.53 4.67 9.89
CA ASN A 163 -5.45 4.48 11.01
C ASN A 163 -6.68 5.40 10.88
N PHE A 164 -7.70 4.94 10.14
CA PHE A 164 -8.95 5.69 9.95
C PHE A 164 -9.76 5.82 11.24
N GLN A 165 -9.53 4.93 12.22
CA GLN A 165 -10.20 5.01 13.51
C GLN A 165 -9.76 6.28 14.24
N GLN A 166 -8.44 6.50 14.30
CA GLN A 166 -7.86 7.71 14.88
C GLN A 166 -8.17 8.96 14.05
N GLU A 167 -8.00 8.88 12.73
CA GLU A 167 -8.20 10.04 11.84
C GLU A 167 -9.64 10.58 11.89
N PHE A 168 -10.64 9.70 12.05
CA PHE A 168 -12.05 10.07 12.05
C PHE A 168 -12.71 10.02 13.44
N ASP A 169 -11.93 9.84 14.51
CA ASP A 169 -12.40 9.77 15.90
C ASP A 169 -13.54 8.74 16.09
N LEU A 170 -13.31 7.52 15.62
CA LEU A 170 -14.30 6.44 15.64
C LEU A 170 -14.15 5.54 16.87
N THR A 171 -15.28 5.09 17.39
CA THR A 171 -15.30 3.99 18.37
C THR A 171 -14.87 2.67 17.73
N ASP A 172 -14.47 1.69 18.55
CA ASP A 172 -14.10 0.34 18.08
C ASP A 172 -15.24 -0.32 17.28
N GLU A 173 -16.50 -0.10 17.69
CA GLU A 173 -17.67 -0.62 17.00
C GLU A 173 -17.85 0.01 15.62
N GLU A 174 -17.71 1.34 15.52
CA GLU A 174 -17.79 2.06 14.25
C GLU A 174 -16.64 1.66 13.31
N ALA A 175 -15.42 1.54 13.84
CA ALA A 175 -14.26 1.11 13.08
C ALA A 175 -14.46 -0.30 12.52
N LEU A 176 -14.85 -1.27 13.35
CA LEU A 176 -15.17 -2.64 12.94
C LEU A 176 -16.37 -2.70 11.96
N GLY A 177 -17.30 -1.76 12.07
CA GLY A 177 -18.38 -1.54 11.11
C GLY A 177 -17.85 -1.22 9.70
N ILE A 178 -16.73 -0.50 9.61
CA ILE A 178 -16.01 -0.22 8.37
C ILE A 178 -15.17 -1.43 7.98
N SER A 179 -14.09 -1.71 8.72
CA SER A 179 -13.19 -2.85 8.52
C SER A 179 -12.42 -3.19 9.79
N ASP A 180 -11.94 -4.43 9.90
CA ASP A 180 -10.98 -4.88 10.93
C ASP A 180 -9.51 -4.68 10.53
N HIS A 181 -9.24 -4.15 9.34
CA HIS A 181 -7.91 -3.82 8.85
C HIS A 181 -7.82 -2.32 8.52
N TYR A 182 -6.67 -1.70 8.75
CA TYR A 182 -6.34 -0.37 8.23
C TYR A 182 -5.81 -0.48 6.79
N PRO A 183 -6.10 0.48 5.90
CA PRO A 183 -5.41 0.55 4.62
C PRO A 183 -3.91 0.70 4.79
N VAL A 184 -3.13 0.06 3.92
CA VAL A 184 -1.71 0.39 3.72
C VAL A 184 -1.56 1.22 2.46
N GLU A 185 -0.75 2.27 2.54
CA GLU A 185 -0.57 3.25 1.47
C GLU A 185 0.90 3.54 1.19
N VAL A 186 1.20 4.00 -0.01
CA VAL A 186 2.53 4.44 -0.45
C VAL A 186 2.42 5.52 -1.53
N GLU A 187 3.41 6.41 -1.62
CA GLU A 187 3.50 7.39 -2.70
C GLU A 187 4.66 7.08 -3.67
N LEU A 188 4.35 7.14 -4.96
CA LEU A 188 5.33 7.15 -6.04
C LEU A 188 5.70 8.60 -6.42
N LYS A 189 6.99 8.83 -6.64
CA LYS A 189 7.54 10.07 -7.18
C LYS A 189 6.89 10.38 -8.54
N THR A 190 6.72 11.67 -8.81
CA THR A 190 6.23 12.16 -10.11
C THR A 190 7.38 12.76 -10.92
N LYS A 191 7.24 12.80 -12.24
CA LYS A 191 8.26 13.39 -13.14
C LYS A 191 8.59 14.84 -12.73
N ASP A 192 7.57 15.63 -12.34
CA ASP A 192 7.73 17.02 -11.86
C ASP A 192 8.51 17.14 -10.54
N ALA A 193 8.33 16.19 -9.60
CA ALA A 193 9.03 16.22 -8.32
C ALA A 193 10.53 15.92 -8.48
N VAL A 194 10.88 14.98 -9.37
CA VAL A 194 12.29 14.66 -9.66
C VAL A 194 13.02 15.86 -10.26
N THR A 195 12.41 16.54 -11.25
CA THR A 195 13.00 17.74 -11.86
C THR A 195 13.25 18.85 -10.83
N TYR A 196 12.33 19.03 -9.87
CA TYR A 196 12.52 19.97 -8.77
C TYR A 196 13.74 19.61 -7.92
N TYR A 197 13.85 18.37 -7.41
CA TYR A 197 14.98 17.98 -6.57
C TYR A 197 16.33 18.11 -7.30
N THR A 198 16.43 17.68 -8.56
CA THR A 198 17.67 17.79 -9.36
C THR A 198 18.10 19.26 -9.52
N TYR A 199 17.16 20.15 -9.87
CA TYR A 199 17.46 21.57 -10.05
C TYR A 199 18.07 22.20 -8.80
N TYR A 200 17.48 21.98 -7.62
CA TYR A 200 17.99 22.54 -6.37
C TYR A 200 19.31 21.89 -5.95
N THR A 201 19.50 20.58 -6.14
CA THR A 201 20.79 19.96 -5.79
C THR A 201 21.94 20.43 -6.67
N GLU A 202 21.69 20.75 -7.93
CA GLU A 202 22.74 21.21 -8.86
C GLU A 202 23.05 22.71 -8.75
N HIS A 203 22.13 23.53 -8.25
CA HIS A 203 22.27 24.99 -8.17
C HIS A 203 22.46 25.53 -6.74
N SER A 204 22.60 24.65 -5.74
CA SER A 204 22.85 25.02 -4.33
C SER A 204 24.33 24.93 -3.92
N TYR A 205 25.24 24.83 -4.89
CA TYR A 205 26.69 24.84 -4.67
C TYR A 205 27.35 26.01 -5.40
#